data_AF-A0AA44ENB4-F1
#
_entry.id   AF-A0AA44ENB4-F1
#
_cell.length_a   1.000
_cell.length_b   1.000
_cell.length_c   1.000
_cell.angle_alpha   90.00
_cell.angle_beta   90.00
_cell.angle_gamma   90.00
#
_symmetry.space_group_name_H-M   'P 1'
#
loop_
_entity.id
_entity.type
_entity.pdbx_description
1 polymer ?
#
loop_
_entity_poly.entity_id
_entity_poly.type
_entity_poly.pdbx_seq_one_letter_code
_entity_poly.pdbx_strand_id
1 'polypeptide(L)'
;MARDRAPTWSQIEEAFGRQACGDIRALPCKRDHSQLRRFFFWMATSDLGNAQAAFEMYRSQAKPIINARAATELVVQVFGYWLDINEKLYEVSWRRRCQPVIAEALEKLSTVVGRNYPYFRGNLLKTPPTIIVAPRSLGILPWPELAGVEPKSRERVALDLVSDAALEEFRNCEAIFQFGQSIQRQEAPPKGAVRQDWLAVKGLVQSVKRAYSAGKSPLRGHEVSVINRASTWFRAGLPESVVIPPYMESTAVLALINGCLGATSVATASVKTLFCCGTGWNHEQIDDLPLNPYAYRNEEECGIAERAFLTRYKNRAGHYVHAYLEKSGDTTVALRPEHDKLIWTDEMEFDACPSASILKTDSSLLSILDRYTVMTAPLRYLTKLNGHSLDRFFVSLTPNGLGNTSESLNSYFKGRFLGRKGIGYRSIRQSYTSVTRRRTGSLTATKYATDHTGTAVILRHYDDETIRAELDEAIAFFQNCIQSIILENQQKLVFRLKLSVEDALWFQRLSIVSGIRAAISIRGQSTDVANLSYLEFQPSPENFTTLYLLRRSLIASRSRLGNNRWRAQGLPQLAILNAIRTHISRSGLQAQYADSVRTALRSFRSGKISLPPVLAL
;
A
#
# COMPACT_ATOMS: atom_id res chain seq x y z
N MET A 1 7.68 25.08 16.88
CA MET A 1 7.40 25.35 15.45
C MET A 1 7.05 24.11 14.61
N ALA A 2 7.42 22.87 15.02
CA ALA A 2 7.44 21.72 14.08
C ALA A 2 6.16 20.82 14.02
N ARG A 3 5.06 21.19 14.67
CA ARG A 3 3.74 20.52 14.52
C ARG A 3 2.59 21.50 14.30
N ASP A 4 2.92 22.75 14.05
CA ASP A 4 1.93 23.80 13.87
C ASP A 4 1.16 23.59 12.56
N ARG A 5 -0.11 24.02 12.54
CA ARG A 5 -0.96 24.02 11.33
C ARG A 5 -0.16 24.62 10.18
N ALA A 6 -0.31 24.05 8.98
CA ALA A 6 0.32 24.63 7.79
C ALA A 6 -0.15 26.10 7.66
N PRO A 7 0.76 27.04 7.35
CA PRO A 7 0.43 28.45 7.21
C PRO A 7 -0.77 28.65 6.28
N THR A 8 -1.63 29.62 6.57
CA THR A 8 -2.75 29.96 5.68
C THR A 8 -2.24 30.65 4.43
N TRP A 9 -3.04 30.66 3.36
CA TRP A 9 -2.68 31.43 2.16
C TRP A 9 -2.57 32.92 2.43
N SER A 10 -3.34 33.45 3.39
CA SER A 10 -3.24 34.85 3.82
C SER A 10 -1.86 35.17 4.39
N GLN A 11 -1.27 34.27 5.18
CA GLN A 11 0.07 34.46 5.76
C GLN A 11 1.18 34.42 4.69
N ILE A 12 0.96 33.65 3.62
CA ILE A 12 1.90 33.59 2.48
C ILE A 12 1.74 34.81 1.59
N GLU A 13 0.51 35.27 1.39
CA GLU A 13 0.21 36.50 0.65
C GLU A 13 0.83 37.73 1.31
N GLU A 14 0.79 37.81 2.64
CA GLU A 14 1.46 38.87 3.41
C GLU A 14 2.98 38.85 3.19
N ALA A 15 3.58 37.65 3.15
CA ALA A 15 5.03 37.51 2.98
C ALA A 15 5.52 37.74 1.54
N PHE A 16 4.87 37.12 0.54
CA PHE A 16 5.34 37.13 -0.86
C PHE A 16 4.60 38.15 -1.76
N GLY A 17 3.50 38.72 -1.27
CA GLY A 17 2.58 39.55 -2.03
C GLY A 17 1.59 38.73 -2.87
N ARG A 18 0.52 39.40 -3.28
CA ARG A 18 -0.65 38.83 -3.98
C ARG A 18 -0.30 38.09 -5.28
N GLN A 19 0.65 38.63 -6.04
CA GLN A 19 1.02 38.07 -7.34
C GLN A 19 1.72 36.72 -7.19
N ALA A 20 2.78 36.67 -6.39
CA ALA A 20 3.54 35.45 -6.15
C ALA A 20 2.70 34.38 -5.42
N CYS A 21 1.87 34.79 -4.46
CA CYS A 21 0.93 33.89 -3.80
C CYS A 21 -0.09 33.30 -4.79
N GLY A 22 -0.61 34.12 -5.71
CA GLY A 22 -1.49 33.67 -6.80
C GLY A 22 -0.83 32.63 -7.71
N ASP A 23 0.40 32.89 -8.14
CA ASP A 23 1.18 31.99 -8.99
C ASP A 23 1.45 30.64 -8.28
N ILE A 24 1.84 30.67 -7.00
CA ILE A 24 2.06 29.47 -6.18
C ILE A 24 0.76 28.68 -5.97
N ARG A 25 -0.36 29.37 -5.74
CA ARG A 25 -1.67 28.74 -5.50
C ARG A 25 -2.25 28.11 -6.76
N ALA A 26 -1.92 28.64 -7.94
CA ALA A 26 -2.38 28.13 -9.23
C ALA A 26 -1.64 26.86 -9.69
N LEU A 27 -0.59 26.44 -8.99
CA LEU A 27 0.17 25.24 -9.34
C LEU A 27 -0.70 23.97 -9.21
N PRO A 28 -0.69 23.08 -10.22
CA PRO A 28 -1.39 21.80 -10.11
C PRO A 28 -0.73 20.94 -9.03
N CYS A 29 -1.46 20.61 -7.97
CA CYS A 29 -1.03 19.66 -6.95
C CYS A 29 -2.04 18.52 -6.84
N LYS A 30 -1.54 17.28 -6.89
CA LYS A 30 -2.38 16.08 -6.66
C LYS A 30 -2.73 15.87 -5.18
N ARG A 31 -2.16 16.66 -4.26
CA ARG A 31 -2.27 16.56 -2.78
C ARG A 31 -2.57 17.94 -2.15
N ASP A 32 -2.78 18.00 -0.84
CA ASP A 32 -2.88 19.26 -0.09
C ASP A 32 -1.62 20.14 -0.28
N HIS A 33 -1.81 21.44 -0.55
CA HIS A 33 -0.74 22.43 -0.70
C HIS A 33 0.05 22.71 0.59
N SER A 34 -0.24 22.03 1.71
CA SER A 34 0.43 22.25 3.00
C SER A 34 1.95 22.18 2.95
N GLN A 35 2.54 21.30 2.14
CA GLN A 35 4.00 21.19 2.01
C GLN A 35 4.61 22.39 1.30
N LEU A 36 3.96 22.85 0.21
CA LEU A 36 4.33 24.09 -0.49
C LEU A 36 4.23 25.29 0.46
N ARG A 37 3.10 25.40 1.16
CA ARG A 37 2.84 26.48 2.12
C ARG A 37 3.89 26.55 3.22
N ARG A 38 4.30 25.40 3.78
CA ARG A 38 5.36 25.32 4.79
C ARG A 38 6.72 25.74 4.25
N PHE A 39 7.08 25.31 3.04
CA PHE A 39 8.37 25.64 2.43
C PHE A 39 8.48 27.15 2.13
N PHE A 40 7.49 27.71 1.42
CA PHE A 40 7.51 29.14 1.08
C PHE A 40 7.45 30.02 2.33
N PHE A 41 6.56 29.71 3.28
CA PHE A 41 6.49 30.46 4.53
C PHE A 41 7.79 30.38 5.35
N TRP A 42 8.42 29.21 5.43
CA TRP A 42 9.73 29.08 6.06
C TRP A 42 10.79 29.91 5.35
N MET A 43 10.82 29.88 4.01
CA MET A 43 11.79 30.66 3.23
C MET A 43 11.67 32.16 3.51
N ALA A 44 10.45 32.67 3.74
CA ALA A 44 10.20 34.07 4.07
C ALA A 44 10.44 34.46 5.55
N THR A 45 10.42 33.49 6.46
CA THR A 45 10.53 33.73 7.91
C THR A 45 11.83 33.22 8.52
N SER A 46 12.72 32.68 7.68
CA SER A 46 13.99 32.11 8.11
C SER A 46 15.06 33.20 8.20
N ASP A 47 15.77 33.26 9.33
CA ASP A 47 16.90 34.17 9.54
C ASP A 47 18.17 33.76 8.76
N LEU A 48 18.10 32.69 7.96
CA LEU A 48 19.23 32.23 7.16
C LEU A 48 19.40 33.13 5.93
N GLY A 49 20.57 33.77 5.82
CA GLY A 49 20.88 34.68 4.72
C GLY A 49 20.61 34.11 3.33
N ASN A 50 20.88 32.80 3.11
CA ASN A 50 20.57 32.14 1.85
C ASN A 50 19.06 31.98 1.61
N ALA A 51 18.28 31.69 2.64
CA ALA A 51 16.82 31.58 2.54
C ALA A 51 16.19 32.94 2.26
N GLN A 52 16.67 34.00 2.92
CA GLN A 52 16.24 35.37 2.67
C GLN A 52 16.59 35.83 1.25
N ALA A 53 17.79 35.49 0.77
CA ALA A 53 18.21 35.79 -0.61
C ALA A 53 17.36 35.04 -1.64
N ALA A 54 16.96 33.79 -1.37
CA ALA A 54 16.02 33.06 -2.21
C ALA A 54 14.61 33.67 -2.15
N PHE A 55 14.11 34.03 -0.96
CA PHE A 55 12.83 34.72 -0.78
C PHE A 55 12.70 35.97 -1.65
N GLU A 56 13.74 36.80 -1.69
CA GLU A 56 13.80 38.02 -2.50
C GLU A 56 13.66 37.78 -4.03
N MET A 57 13.93 36.56 -4.50
CA MET A 57 13.75 36.15 -5.91
C MET A 57 12.32 35.72 -6.23
N TYR A 58 11.51 35.36 -5.23
CA TYR A 58 10.15 34.84 -5.40
C TYR A 58 9.06 35.83 -4.98
N ARG A 59 9.39 36.94 -4.32
CA ARG A 59 8.40 37.97 -3.95
C ARG A 59 7.83 38.70 -5.18
N SER A 60 6.66 39.31 -5.04
CA SER A 60 5.92 39.95 -6.14
C SER A 60 6.71 41.04 -6.89
N GLN A 61 7.67 41.69 -6.22
CA GLN A 61 8.66 42.60 -6.83
C GLN A 61 10.07 41.97 -6.74
N ALA A 62 10.24 40.83 -7.41
CA ALA A 62 11.51 40.13 -7.46
C ALA A 62 12.57 41.01 -8.16
N LYS A 63 13.78 41.05 -7.58
CA LYS A 63 14.92 41.71 -8.23
C LYS A 63 15.25 40.98 -9.55
N PRO A 64 15.71 41.69 -10.60
CA PRO A 64 16.17 41.05 -11.81
C PRO A 64 17.25 40.01 -11.49
N ILE A 65 17.12 38.81 -12.06
CA ILE A 65 18.11 37.75 -11.87
C ILE A 65 19.33 38.07 -12.75
N ILE A 66 20.39 38.57 -12.13
CA ILE A 66 21.63 38.94 -12.81
C ILE A 66 22.44 37.69 -13.21
N ASN A 67 22.40 36.65 -12.37
CA ASN A 67 23.10 35.39 -12.61
C ASN A 67 22.15 34.20 -12.38
N ALA A 68 21.60 33.68 -13.47
CA ALA A 68 20.65 32.57 -13.44
C ALA A 68 21.22 31.31 -12.78
N ARG A 69 22.49 30.99 -13.05
CA ARG A 69 23.14 29.81 -12.47
C ARG A 69 23.28 29.92 -10.95
N ALA A 70 23.76 31.07 -10.46
CA ALA A 70 23.91 31.31 -9.03
C ALA A 70 22.55 31.32 -8.31
N ALA A 71 21.51 31.89 -8.94
CA ALA A 71 20.14 31.85 -8.42
C ALA A 71 19.60 30.42 -8.32
N THR A 72 19.80 29.60 -9.35
CA THR A 72 19.43 28.17 -9.32
C THR A 72 20.17 27.40 -8.23
N GLU A 73 21.50 27.58 -8.12
CA GLU A 73 22.32 26.92 -7.10
C GLU A 73 21.89 27.32 -5.67
N LEU A 74 21.56 28.60 -5.45
CA LEU A 74 21.04 29.09 -4.17
C LEU A 74 19.71 28.44 -3.81
N VAL A 75 18.75 28.38 -4.74
CA VAL A 75 17.44 27.75 -4.50
C VAL A 75 17.60 26.26 -4.20
N VAL A 76 18.49 25.56 -4.91
CA VAL A 76 18.82 24.16 -4.63
C VAL A 76 19.38 23.98 -3.22
N GLN A 77 20.31 24.85 -2.79
CA GLN A 77 20.88 24.80 -1.44
C GLN A 77 19.83 25.05 -0.35
N VAL A 78 19.01 26.09 -0.51
CA VAL A 78 17.94 26.45 0.44
C VAL A 78 16.93 25.32 0.56
N PHE A 79 16.52 24.75 -0.56
CA PHE A 79 15.57 23.64 -0.58
C PHE A 79 16.17 22.37 0.02
N GLY A 80 17.43 22.03 -0.30
CA GLY A 80 18.14 20.91 0.31
C GLY A 80 18.25 21.05 1.83
N TYR A 81 18.67 22.22 2.30
CA TYR A 81 18.77 22.52 3.73
C TYR A 81 17.42 22.39 4.44
N TRP A 82 16.35 22.93 3.85
CA TRP A 82 15.01 22.80 4.41
C TRP A 82 14.56 21.35 4.53
N LEU A 83 14.87 20.51 3.54
CA LEU A 83 14.57 19.08 3.60
C LEU A 83 15.33 18.40 4.75
N ASP A 84 16.60 18.71 4.91
CA ASP A 84 17.47 18.10 5.93
C ASP A 84 17.06 18.46 7.36
N ILE A 85 16.73 19.74 7.64
CA ILE A 85 16.28 20.15 8.99
C ILE A 85 14.93 19.54 9.36
N ASN A 86 14.05 19.33 8.37
CA ASN A 86 12.71 18.80 8.60
C ASN A 86 12.67 17.26 8.58
N GLU A 87 13.68 16.58 8.00
CA GLU A 87 13.77 15.12 8.02
C GLU A 87 13.86 14.55 9.45
N LYS A 88 14.54 15.27 10.35
CA LYS A 88 14.59 14.91 11.78
C LYS A 88 13.24 15.11 12.50
N LEU A 89 12.34 15.91 11.93
CA LEU A 89 11.09 16.35 12.55
C LEU A 89 9.85 15.61 12.04
N TYR A 90 9.84 15.19 10.77
CA TYR A 90 8.65 14.68 10.06
C TYR A 90 8.78 13.22 9.56
N GLU A 91 9.49 12.38 10.32
CA GLU A 91 9.59 10.92 10.15
C GLU A 91 10.50 10.43 9.00
N VAL A 92 10.78 9.11 9.02
CA VAL A 92 11.53 8.39 7.99
C VAL A 92 10.76 8.47 6.68
N SER A 93 11.32 9.13 5.64
CA SER A 93 10.74 9.39 4.30
C SER A 93 10.17 10.78 4.02
N TRP A 94 10.29 11.75 4.95
CA TRP A 94 9.95 13.17 4.71
C TRP A 94 10.46 13.68 3.37
N ARG A 95 11.77 13.54 3.12
CA ARG A 95 12.43 14.00 1.91
C ARG A 95 11.81 13.40 0.65
N ARG A 96 11.47 12.12 0.67
CA ARG A 96 10.82 11.42 -0.45
C ARG A 96 9.44 11.99 -0.77
N ARG A 97 8.64 12.32 0.24
CA ARG A 97 7.27 12.82 0.06
C ARG A 97 7.25 14.29 -0.37
N CYS A 98 8.14 15.10 0.19
CA CYS A 98 8.13 16.55 0.00
C CYS A 98 8.95 17.01 -1.20
N GLN A 99 10.08 16.35 -1.47
CA GLN A 99 11.00 16.79 -2.52
C GLN A 99 10.33 16.83 -3.90
N PRO A 100 9.60 15.80 -4.36
CA PRO A 100 8.98 15.83 -5.69
C PRO A 100 7.91 16.93 -5.83
N VAL A 101 7.10 17.15 -4.79
CA VAL A 101 6.01 18.14 -4.82
C VAL A 101 6.56 19.56 -4.94
N ILE A 102 7.56 19.90 -4.12
CA ILE A 102 8.17 21.23 -4.14
C ILE A 102 9.06 21.40 -5.39
N ALA A 103 9.78 20.36 -5.81
CA ALA A 103 10.58 20.38 -7.04
C ALA A 103 9.70 20.65 -8.28
N GLU A 104 8.58 19.95 -8.42
CA GLU A 104 7.63 20.16 -9.50
C GLU A 104 7.03 21.57 -9.45
N ALA A 105 6.75 22.09 -8.26
CA ALA A 105 6.26 23.45 -8.09
C ALA A 105 7.28 24.51 -8.51
N LEU A 106 8.54 24.39 -8.07
CA LEU A 106 9.63 25.30 -8.45
C LEU A 106 9.90 25.24 -9.97
N GLU A 107 9.88 24.05 -10.55
CA GLU A 107 10.04 23.85 -11.99
C GLU A 107 8.91 24.53 -12.77
N LYS A 108 7.64 24.39 -12.35
CA LYS A 108 6.51 25.09 -12.97
C LYS A 108 6.57 26.61 -12.78
N LEU A 109 6.95 27.10 -11.61
CA LEU A 109 7.14 28.54 -11.37
C LEU A 109 8.17 29.11 -12.36
N SER A 110 9.26 28.40 -12.62
CA SER A 110 10.28 28.83 -13.59
C SER A 110 9.77 28.98 -15.04
N THR A 111 8.60 28.44 -15.35
CA THR A 111 7.97 28.51 -16.68
C THR A 111 6.87 29.56 -16.81
N VAL A 112 6.53 30.28 -15.75
CA VAL A 112 5.47 31.29 -15.78
C VAL A 112 5.91 32.49 -16.62
N VAL A 113 5.19 32.73 -17.72
CA VAL A 113 5.47 33.83 -18.65
C VAL A 113 5.29 35.18 -17.96
N GLY A 114 6.25 36.10 -18.15
CA GLY A 114 6.20 37.44 -17.54
C GLY A 114 6.61 37.47 -16.06
N ARG A 115 7.30 36.44 -15.58
CA ARG A 115 7.86 36.36 -14.22
C ARG A 115 9.36 36.08 -14.25
N ASN A 116 10.07 36.56 -13.23
CA ASN A 116 11.51 36.41 -13.08
C ASN A 116 11.85 35.34 -12.02
N TYR A 117 11.15 34.22 -12.00
CA TYR A 117 11.45 33.15 -11.04
C TYR A 117 12.74 32.42 -11.46
N PRO A 118 13.61 32.02 -10.49
CA PRO A 118 14.81 31.25 -10.79
C PRO A 118 14.50 29.96 -11.56
N TYR A 119 15.39 29.63 -12.51
CA TYR A 119 15.31 28.36 -13.22
C TYR A 119 15.52 27.19 -12.25
N PHE A 120 14.71 26.14 -12.37
CA PHE A 120 14.83 24.96 -11.53
C PHE A 120 14.51 23.69 -12.32
N ARG A 121 15.27 22.61 -12.08
CA ARG A 121 14.95 21.26 -12.56
C ARG A 121 14.89 20.30 -11.39
N GLY A 122 13.88 19.43 -11.36
CA GLY A 122 13.70 18.49 -10.25
C GLY A 122 14.86 17.51 -10.02
N ASN A 123 15.73 17.29 -11.01
CA ASN A 123 16.90 16.40 -10.90
C ASN A 123 18.15 17.05 -10.28
N LEU A 124 18.12 18.35 -9.95
CA LEU A 124 19.26 19.06 -9.34
C LEU A 124 19.51 18.65 -7.90
N LEU A 125 18.48 18.21 -7.19
CA LEU A 125 18.60 17.61 -5.87
C LEU A 125 18.67 16.10 -6.01
N LYS A 126 19.75 15.50 -5.50
CA LYS A 126 19.81 14.04 -5.35
C LYS A 126 18.71 13.62 -4.38
N THR A 127 17.68 12.96 -4.88
CA THR A 127 16.79 12.16 -4.04
C THR A 127 17.66 11.03 -3.47
N PRO A 128 17.83 10.90 -2.15
CA PRO A 128 18.60 9.80 -1.61
C PRO A 128 18.08 8.48 -2.18
N PRO A 129 18.97 7.56 -2.60
CA PRO A 129 18.53 6.27 -3.09
C PRO A 129 17.65 5.66 -2.01
N THR A 130 16.58 4.99 -2.43
CA THR A 130 15.82 4.17 -1.49
C THR A 130 16.84 3.23 -0.88
N ILE A 131 17.16 3.39 0.42
CA ILE A 131 17.73 2.27 1.16
C ILE A 131 16.60 1.26 1.14
N ILE A 132 16.58 0.43 0.10
CA ILE A 132 15.77 -0.77 0.06
C ILE A 132 16.49 -1.66 1.07
N VAL A 133 16.32 -1.36 2.36
CA VAL A 133 16.22 -2.43 3.33
C VAL A 133 15.09 -3.25 2.74
N ALA A 134 15.43 -4.38 2.13
CA ALA A 134 14.45 -5.34 1.68
C ALA A 134 13.43 -5.43 2.83
N PRO A 135 12.13 -5.15 2.56
CA PRO A 135 11.16 -5.16 3.64
C PRO A 135 11.31 -6.50 4.34
N ARG A 136 11.77 -6.49 5.59
CA ARG A 136 11.83 -7.70 6.39
C ARG A 136 10.38 -8.09 6.59
N SER A 137 9.94 -9.16 5.95
CA SER A 137 8.66 -9.78 6.28
C SER A 137 8.70 -10.20 7.75
N LEU A 138 7.53 -10.43 8.34
CA LEU A 138 7.44 -10.80 9.73
C LEU A 138 8.04 -12.19 9.96
N GLY A 139 7.86 -13.13 9.01
CA GLY A 139 8.36 -14.50 9.12
C GLY A 139 9.88 -14.64 9.18
N ILE A 140 10.64 -13.65 8.68
CA ILE A 140 12.12 -13.64 8.70
C ILE A 140 12.66 -13.11 10.04
N LEU A 141 11.83 -12.45 10.85
CA LEU A 141 12.28 -11.89 12.11
C LEU A 141 12.65 -13.02 13.10
N PRO A 142 13.72 -12.83 13.91
CA PRO A 142 14.22 -13.85 14.83
C PRO A 142 13.36 -13.89 16.10
N TRP A 143 12.08 -14.24 15.95
CA TRP A 143 11.13 -14.37 17.04
C TRP A 143 11.22 -15.76 17.66
N PRO A 144 11.37 -15.87 18.99
CA PRO A 144 11.26 -17.16 19.69
C PRO A 144 9.96 -17.90 19.36
N GLU A 145 8.87 -17.15 19.18
CA GLU A 145 7.54 -17.68 18.84
C GLU A 145 7.48 -18.33 17.44
N LEU A 146 8.46 -18.07 16.58
CA LEU A 146 8.60 -18.68 15.26
C LEU A 146 9.65 -19.82 15.23
N ALA A 147 10.24 -20.18 16.37
CA ALA A 147 11.18 -21.29 16.44
C ALA A 147 10.46 -22.61 16.13
N GLY A 148 11.02 -23.43 15.24
CA GLY A 148 10.43 -24.71 14.84
C GLY A 148 9.25 -24.64 13.86
N VAL A 149 8.76 -23.44 13.51
CA VAL A 149 7.71 -23.28 12.50
C VAL A 149 8.30 -23.47 11.10
N GLU A 150 7.64 -24.30 10.28
CA GLU A 150 8.04 -24.56 8.89
C GLU A 150 8.15 -23.26 8.07
N PRO A 151 9.20 -23.09 7.24
CA PRO A 151 9.42 -21.86 6.46
C PRO A 151 8.21 -21.40 5.65
N LYS A 152 7.42 -22.33 5.11
CA LYS A 152 6.22 -22.05 4.31
C LYS A 152 5.05 -21.46 5.13
N SER A 153 5.00 -21.75 6.42
CA SER A 153 3.94 -21.32 7.34
C SER A 153 4.34 -20.14 8.23
N ARG A 154 5.65 -19.84 8.34
CA ARG A 154 6.18 -18.76 9.19
C ARG A 154 5.50 -17.41 8.98
N GLU A 155 5.25 -17.01 7.74
CA GLU A 155 4.60 -15.72 7.45
C GLU A 155 3.17 -15.64 7.97
N ARG A 156 2.42 -16.74 7.86
CA ARG A 156 1.05 -16.81 8.35
C ARG A 156 1.03 -16.77 9.88
N VAL A 157 1.84 -17.60 10.53
CA VAL A 157 1.95 -17.61 12.00
C VAL A 157 2.40 -16.24 12.52
N ALA A 158 3.34 -15.58 11.84
CA ALA A 158 3.80 -14.26 12.23
C ALA A 158 2.71 -13.18 12.09
N LEU A 159 1.88 -13.25 11.04
CA LEU A 159 0.71 -12.38 10.90
C LEU A 159 -0.33 -12.64 11.98
N ASP A 160 -0.62 -13.91 12.27
CA ASP A 160 -1.59 -14.30 13.30
C ASP A 160 -1.14 -13.77 14.68
N LEU A 161 0.15 -13.91 15.03
CA LEU A 161 0.72 -13.34 16.27
C LEU A 161 0.57 -11.81 16.35
N VAL A 162 0.83 -11.09 15.26
CA VAL A 162 0.66 -9.63 15.21
C VAL A 162 -0.82 -9.24 15.31
N SER A 163 -1.69 -9.98 14.63
CA SER A 163 -3.14 -9.77 14.69
C SER A 163 -3.68 -10.01 16.09
N ASP A 164 -3.29 -11.10 16.74
CA ASP A 164 -3.72 -11.45 18.10
C ASP A 164 -3.25 -10.42 19.12
N ALA A 165 -1.98 -10.01 19.05
CA ALA A 165 -1.45 -8.95 19.92
C ALA A 165 -2.17 -7.61 19.70
N ALA A 166 -2.50 -7.25 18.46
CA ALA A 166 -3.25 -6.03 18.18
C ALA A 166 -4.72 -6.12 18.65
N LEU A 167 -5.32 -7.29 18.56
CA LEU A 167 -6.68 -7.54 19.06
C LEU A 167 -6.74 -7.46 20.59
N GLU A 168 -5.75 -8.02 21.28
CA GLU A 168 -5.62 -7.92 22.74
C GLU A 168 -5.53 -6.47 23.20
N GLU A 169 -4.68 -5.67 22.55
CA GLU A 169 -4.53 -4.24 22.83
C GLU A 169 -5.81 -3.44 22.57
N PHE A 170 -6.49 -3.76 21.47
CA PHE A 170 -7.78 -3.15 21.15
C PHE A 170 -8.84 -3.51 22.20
N ARG A 171 -8.93 -4.77 22.63
CA ARG A 171 -9.87 -5.22 23.67
C ARG A 171 -9.61 -4.53 25.01
N ASN A 172 -8.34 -4.38 25.40
CA ASN A 172 -7.96 -3.64 26.60
C ASN A 172 -8.42 -2.17 26.53
N CYS A 173 -8.18 -1.52 25.38
CA CYS A 173 -8.64 -0.14 25.14
C CYS A 173 -10.17 -0.03 25.12
N GLU A 174 -10.88 -1.01 24.56
CA GLU A 174 -12.33 -1.03 24.52
C GLU A 174 -12.93 -1.19 25.93
N ALA A 175 -12.38 -2.07 26.76
CA ALA A 175 -12.84 -2.27 28.13
C ALA A 175 -12.74 -0.97 28.95
N ILE A 176 -11.64 -0.22 28.79
CA ILE A 176 -11.46 1.13 29.36
C ILE A 176 -12.54 2.09 28.85
N PHE A 177 -12.82 2.08 27.54
CA PHE A 177 -13.85 2.92 26.95
C PHE A 177 -15.25 2.60 27.47
N GLN A 178 -15.63 1.31 27.51
CA GLN A 178 -16.91 0.86 28.04
C GLN A 178 -17.09 1.25 29.50
N PHE A 179 -16.06 1.08 30.32
CA PHE A 179 -16.03 1.57 31.71
C PHE A 179 -16.25 3.09 31.77
N GLY A 180 -15.53 3.85 30.95
CA GLY A 180 -15.66 5.31 30.85
C GLY A 180 -17.06 5.79 30.44
N GLN A 181 -17.70 5.12 29.47
CA GLN A 181 -19.06 5.41 29.05
C GLN A 181 -20.07 5.07 30.15
N SER A 182 -19.86 3.96 30.86
CA SER A 182 -20.69 3.55 31.99
C SER A 182 -20.64 4.59 33.12
N ILE A 183 -19.44 4.97 33.57
CA ILE A 183 -19.24 5.96 34.63
C ILE A 183 -19.88 7.32 34.30
N GLN A 184 -19.85 7.72 33.03
CA GLN A 184 -20.45 8.99 32.61
C GLN A 184 -21.98 8.97 32.65
N ARG A 185 -22.61 7.82 32.38
CA ARG A 185 -24.07 7.66 32.32
C ARG A 185 -24.70 7.34 33.68
N GLN A 186 -23.99 6.61 34.54
CA GLN A 186 -24.51 6.18 35.83
C GLN A 186 -24.54 7.30 36.87
N GLU A 187 -25.62 7.43 37.63
CA GLU A 187 -25.75 8.40 38.73
C GLU A 187 -25.12 7.90 40.03
N ALA A 188 -25.08 6.59 40.24
CA ALA A 188 -24.54 5.91 41.42
C ALA A 188 -23.46 4.89 41.04
N PRO A 189 -22.53 4.53 41.96
CA PRO A 189 -21.50 3.54 41.70
C PRO A 189 -22.11 2.15 41.44
N PRO A 190 -21.50 1.32 40.57
CA PRO A 190 -21.93 -0.05 40.36
C PRO A 190 -21.75 -0.91 41.61
N LYS A 191 -22.51 -2.00 41.73
CA LYS A 191 -22.39 -2.95 42.86
C LYS A 191 -20.94 -3.46 42.96
N GLY A 192 -20.36 -3.36 44.15
CA GLY A 192 -18.96 -3.76 44.41
C GLY A 192 -17.92 -2.65 44.24
N ALA A 193 -18.27 -1.50 43.66
CA ALA A 193 -17.35 -0.37 43.57
C ALA A 193 -17.34 0.48 44.86
N VAL A 194 -16.15 0.97 45.22
CA VAL A 194 -15.95 1.90 46.33
C VAL A 194 -16.39 3.29 45.89
N ARG A 195 -17.42 3.83 46.56
CA ARG A 195 -18.07 5.11 46.20
C ARG A 195 -17.07 6.28 46.07
N GLN A 196 -16.10 6.39 46.98
CA GLN A 196 -15.12 7.47 46.97
C GLN A 196 -14.21 7.41 45.73
N ASP A 197 -13.69 6.24 45.41
CA ASP A 197 -12.82 6.04 44.24
C ASP A 197 -13.59 6.25 42.93
N TRP A 198 -14.83 5.75 42.87
CA TRP A 198 -15.72 5.96 41.72
C TRP A 198 -16.01 7.44 41.48
N LEU A 199 -16.33 8.20 42.54
CA LEU A 199 -16.55 9.65 42.45
C LEU A 199 -15.29 10.41 42.00
N ALA A 200 -14.11 10.02 42.50
CA ALA A 200 -12.84 10.62 42.11
C ALA A 200 -12.54 10.40 40.61
N VAL A 201 -12.69 9.16 40.13
CA VAL A 201 -12.51 8.83 38.70
C VAL A 201 -13.55 9.55 37.84
N LYS A 202 -14.84 9.48 38.21
CA LYS A 202 -15.93 10.15 37.49
C LYS A 202 -15.70 11.67 37.39
N GLY A 203 -15.36 12.31 38.50
CA GLY A 203 -15.11 13.74 38.56
C GLY A 203 -14.00 14.17 37.61
N LEU A 204 -12.90 13.40 37.56
CA LEU A 204 -11.77 13.74 36.70
C LEU A 204 -12.07 13.49 35.21
N VAL A 205 -12.74 12.37 34.87
CA VAL A 205 -13.20 12.09 33.49
C VAL A 205 -14.13 13.21 33.00
N GLN A 206 -15.07 13.66 33.82
CA GLN A 206 -15.97 14.76 33.47
C GLN A 206 -15.23 16.10 33.33
N SER A 207 -14.25 16.36 34.21
CA SER A 207 -13.43 17.58 34.15
C SER A 207 -12.64 17.67 32.85
N VAL A 208 -11.97 16.58 32.46
CA VAL A 208 -11.22 16.49 31.19
C VAL A 208 -12.16 16.60 29.98
N LYS A 209 -13.32 15.94 30.01
CA LYS A 209 -14.34 16.05 28.95
C LYS A 209 -14.77 17.51 28.73
N ARG A 210 -15.06 18.24 29.82
CA ARG A 210 -15.43 19.67 29.75
C ARG A 210 -14.29 20.52 29.17
N ALA A 211 -13.04 20.24 29.55
CA ALA A 211 -11.87 20.93 29.00
C ALA A 211 -11.79 20.75 27.47
N TYR A 212 -11.94 19.52 26.98
CA TYR A 212 -11.98 19.23 25.55
C TYR A 212 -13.15 19.88 24.82
N SER A 213 -14.36 19.84 25.38
CA SER A 213 -15.53 20.54 24.81
C SER A 213 -15.36 22.07 24.76
N ALA A 214 -14.54 22.63 25.65
CA ALA A 214 -14.17 24.04 25.66
C ALA A 214 -12.98 24.38 24.74
N GLY A 215 -12.38 23.39 24.07
CA GLY A 215 -11.19 23.57 23.22
C GLY A 215 -9.89 23.80 24.01
N LYS A 216 -9.87 23.47 25.31
CA LYS A 216 -8.70 23.62 26.19
C LYS A 216 -7.89 22.32 26.23
N SER A 217 -6.56 22.43 26.32
CA SER A 217 -5.72 21.24 26.56
C SER A 217 -5.85 20.78 28.02
N PRO A 218 -6.12 19.49 28.28
CA PRO A 218 -6.21 18.96 29.64
C PRO A 218 -4.84 18.76 30.31
N LEU A 219 -3.72 19.04 29.62
CA LEU A 219 -2.38 18.89 30.18
C LEU A 219 -2.08 19.87 31.34
N ARG A 220 -2.90 20.91 31.53
CA ARG A 220 -2.73 21.92 32.59
C ARG A 220 -3.99 22.00 33.45
N GLY A 221 -3.86 21.78 34.77
CA GLY A 221 -4.88 22.10 35.75
C GLY A 221 -5.69 20.94 36.34
N HIS A 222 -5.32 19.68 36.09
CA HIS A 222 -5.97 18.51 36.69
C HIS A 222 -5.05 17.82 37.70
N GLU A 223 -5.45 17.79 38.98
CA GLU A 223 -4.78 16.99 40.01
C GLU A 223 -5.14 15.50 39.85
N VAL A 224 -4.20 14.75 39.30
CA VAL A 224 -4.33 13.29 39.02
C VAL A 224 -3.78 12.41 40.15
N SER A 225 -3.16 12.99 41.18
CA SER A 225 -2.49 12.28 42.28
C SER A 225 -3.41 11.35 43.07
N VAL A 226 -4.72 11.64 43.09
CA VAL A 226 -5.72 10.86 43.83
C VAL A 226 -6.06 9.53 43.13
N ILE A 227 -5.82 9.44 41.81
CA ILE A 227 -6.16 8.26 41.00
C ILE A 227 -4.95 7.67 40.25
N ASN A 228 -3.75 7.91 40.73
CA ASN A 228 -2.51 7.42 40.11
C ASN A 228 -2.20 5.94 40.40
N ARG A 229 -2.97 5.27 41.27
CA ARG A 229 -2.80 3.84 41.60
C ARG A 229 -3.81 2.98 40.85
N ALA A 230 -3.36 1.86 40.27
CA ALA A 230 -4.24 0.90 39.60
C ALA A 230 -5.38 0.39 40.51
N SER A 231 -5.08 0.16 41.80
CA SER A 231 -6.08 -0.27 42.79
C SER A 231 -7.27 0.68 42.88
N THR A 232 -7.06 1.99 42.74
CA THR A 232 -8.14 2.99 42.77
C THR A 232 -9.08 2.80 41.58
N TRP A 233 -8.55 2.47 40.40
CA TRP A 233 -9.36 2.22 39.20
C TRP A 233 -10.16 0.91 39.30
N PHE A 234 -9.54 -0.16 39.77
CA PHE A 234 -10.25 -1.44 39.99
C PHE A 234 -11.35 -1.29 41.05
N ARG A 235 -11.06 -0.62 42.17
CA ARG A 235 -12.07 -0.31 43.20
C ARG A 235 -13.16 0.64 42.70
N ALA A 236 -12.88 1.49 41.71
CA ALA A 236 -13.89 2.29 41.02
C ALA A 236 -14.77 1.47 40.04
N GLY A 237 -14.44 0.20 39.80
CA GLY A 237 -15.21 -0.71 38.94
C GLY A 237 -14.60 -0.94 37.55
N LEU A 238 -13.33 -0.57 37.32
CA LEU A 238 -12.61 -0.98 36.11
C LEU A 238 -12.45 -2.51 36.14
N PRO A 239 -12.73 -3.24 35.03
CA PRO A 239 -12.59 -4.70 35.02
C PRO A 239 -11.15 -5.14 35.32
N GLU A 240 -10.99 -6.21 36.12
CA GLU A 240 -9.67 -6.75 36.48
C GLU A 240 -8.88 -7.30 35.28
N SER A 241 -9.57 -7.61 34.17
CA SER A 241 -8.93 -8.00 32.91
C SER A 241 -8.15 -6.87 32.23
N VAL A 242 -8.32 -5.62 32.67
CA VAL A 242 -7.63 -4.45 32.10
C VAL A 242 -6.20 -4.37 32.63
N VAL A 243 -5.23 -4.32 31.72
CA VAL A 243 -3.80 -4.28 32.07
C VAL A 243 -3.33 -2.82 32.17
N ILE A 244 -3.10 -2.36 33.40
CA ILE A 244 -2.53 -1.03 33.72
C ILE A 244 -1.38 -1.15 34.75
N PRO A 245 -0.36 -0.26 34.71
CA PRO A 245 0.73 -0.27 35.68
C PRO A 245 0.23 -0.02 37.11
N PRO A 246 0.84 -0.63 38.16
CA PRO A 246 0.44 -0.44 39.56
C PRO A 246 0.43 1.03 40.00
N TYR A 247 1.40 1.80 39.50
CA TYR A 247 1.52 3.24 39.68
C TYR A 247 1.68 3.92 38.32
N MET A 248 0.92 4.99 38.08
CA MET A 248 0.88 5.73 36.83
C MET A 248 1.30 7.18 37.05
N GLU A 249 2.23 7.66 36.22
CA GLU A 249 2.52 9.09 36.13
C GLU A 249 1.30 9.87 35.58
N SER A 250 1.27 11.18 35.79
CA SER A 250 0.19 12.06 35.35
C SER A 250 -0.18 11.90 33.87
N THR A 251 0.81 11.68 33.02
CA THR A 251 0.64 11.47 31.57
C THR A 251 -0.07 10.15 31.26
N ALA A 252 0.25 9.07 31.99
CA ALA A 252 -0.39 7.77 31.86
C ALA A 252 -1.83 7.78 32.41
N VAL A 253 -2.07 8.49 33.51
CA VAL A 253 -3.43 8.70 34.04
C VAL A 253 -4.29 9.46 33.02
N LEU A 254 -3.76 10.53 32.43
CA LEU A 254 -4.46 11.29 31.38
C LEU A 254 -4.72 10.43 30.13
N ALA A 255 -3.80 9.55 29.74
CA ALA A 255 -4.01 8.63 28.64
C ALA A 255 -5.15 7.63 28.93
N LEU A 256 -5.24 7.14 30.17
CA LEU A 256 -6.33 6.27 30.63
C LEU A 256 -7.68 6.99 30.64
N ILE A 257 -7.72 8.24 31.10
CA ILE A 257 -8.91 9.11 31.03
C ILE A 257 -9.31 9.36 29.58
N ASN A 258 -8.37 9.61 28.67
CA ASN A 258 -8.67 9.78 27.25
C ASN A 258 -9.31 8.51 26.66
N GLY A 259 -8.87 7.33 27.09
CA GLY A 259 -9.51 6.05 26.75
C GLY A 259 -10.96 5.95 27.21
N CYS A 260 -11.31 6.56 28.34
CA CYS A 260 -12.70 6.63 28.83
C CYS A 260 -13.59 7.54 27.94
N LEU A 261 -12.99 8.48 27.20
CA LEU A 261 -13.71 9.46 26.38
C LEU A 261 -13.88 9.00 24.92
N GLY A 262 -12.97 8.19 24.40
CA GLY A 262 -13.04 7.66 23.04
C GLY A 262 -11.76 6.94 22.61
N ALA A 263 -11.64 6.67 21.31
CA ALA A 263 -10.46 6.03 20.75
C ALA A 263 -9.17 6.85 20.99
N THR A 264 -8.16 6.24 21.61
CA THR A 264 -6.81 6.81 21.79
C THR A 264 -5.89 6.43 20.63
N SER A 265 -4.68 7.01 20.57
CA SER A 265 -3.70 6.64 19.54
C SER A 265 -3.31 5.16 19.58
N VAL A 266 -3.30 4.52 20.76
CA VAL A 266 -3.03 3.07 20.89
C VAL A 266 -4.20 2.26 20.32
N ALA A 267 -5.44 2.63 20.63
CA ALA A 267 -6.63 1.96 20.07
C ALA A 267 -6.65 2.08 18.54
N THR A 268 -6.43 3.29 18.01
CA THR A 268 -6.37 3.54 16.56
C THR A 268 -5.23 2.76 15.90
N ALA A 269 -4.03 2.75 16.47
CA ALA A 269 -2.89 2.00 15.91
C ALA A 269 -3.17 0.48 15.90
N SER A 270 -3.85 -0.04 16.92
CA SER A 270 -4.25 -1.44 17.00
C SER A 270 -5.23 -1.81 15.89
N VAL A 271 -6.28 -1.01 15.68
CA VAL A 271 -7.27 -1.26 14.62
C VAL A 271 -6.67 -1.11 13.22
N LYS A 272 -5.77 -0.14 13.01
CA LYS A 272 -5.04 -0.04 11.74
C LYS A 272 -4.13 -1.22 11.49
N THR A 273 -3.50 -1.76 12.53
CA THR A 273 -2.68 -2.97 12.46
C THR A 273 -3.53 -4.17 12.04
N LEU A 274 -4.71 -4.35 12.66
CA LEU A 274 -5.68 -5.39 12.30
C LEU A 274 -6.19 -5.22 10.86
N PHE A 275 -6.50 -3.98 10.45
CA PHE A 275 -6.90 -3.66 9.09
C PHE A 275 -5.79 -4.00 8.07
N CYS A 276 -4.55 -3.65 8.38
CA CYS A 276 -3.38 -3.97 7.55
C CYS A 276 -3.16 -5.49 7.46
N CYS A 277 -3.34 -6.23 8.56
CA CYS A 277 -3.26 -7.70 8.56
C CYS A 277 -4.37 -8.34 7.72
N GLY A 278 -5.59 -7.77 7.72
CA GLY A 278 -6.74 -8.33 7.01
C GLY A 278 -6.83 -7.96 5.53
N THR A 279 -6.31 -6.80 5.13
CA THR A 279 -6.45 -6.27 3.76
C THR A 279 -5.12 -6.12 3.03
N GLY A 280 -3.99 -6.13 3.74
CA GLY A 280 -2.68 -5.81 3.19
C GLY A 280 -2.49 -4.35 2.84
N TRP A 281 -3.42 -3.44 3.14
CA TRP A 281 -3.31 -2.03 2.79
C TRP A 281 -2.11 -1.36 3.47
N ASN A 282 -1.51 -0.39 2.78
CA ASN A 282 -0.42 0.40 3.36
C ASN A 282 -0.97 1.50 4.29
N HIS A 283 -0.10 2.07 5.13
CA HIS A 283 -0.50 3.09 6.10
C HIS A 283 -1.15 4.33 5.46
N GLU A 284 -0.65 4.81 4.32
CA GLU A 284 -1.20 5.98 3.62
C GLU A 284 -2.64 5.71 3.15
N GLN A 285 -2.91 4.53 2.58
CA GLN A 285 -4.25 4.11 2.13
C GLN A 285 -5.23 4.02 3.30
N ILE A 286 -4.78 3.46 4.42
CA ILE A 286 -5.59 3.33 5.64
C ILE A 286 -5.93 4.71 6.21
N ASP A 287 -4.97 5.63 6.21
CA ASP A 287 -5.12 7.00 6.73
C ASP A 287 -6.08 7.88 5.93
N ASP A 288 -6.24 7.58 4.64
CA ASP A 288 -7.06 8.32 3.70
C ASP A 288 -8.52 7.80 3.63
N LEU A 289 -8.87 6.79 4.44
CA LEU A 289 -10.25 6.32 4.55
C LEU A 289 -11.19 7.46 5.02
N PRO A 290 -12.26 7.75 4.26
CA PRO A 290 -13.21 8.79 4.62
C PRO A 290 -14.07 8.36 5.82
N LEU A 291 -14.70 9.31 6.51
CA LEU A 291 -15.56 9.07 7.68
C LEU A 291 -16.54 7.89 7.49
N ASN A 292 -17.13 7.79 6.31
CA ASN A 292 -17.97 6.67 5.88
C ASN A 292 -17.22 5.91 4.77
N PRO A 293 -16.42 4.89 5.10
CA PRO A 293 -15.55 4.20 4.14
C PRO A 293 -16.26 3.10 3.33
N TYR A 294 -17.54 2.87 3.60
CA TYR A 294 -18.33 1.79 3.00
C TYR A 294 -18.98 2.23 1.69
N ALA A 295 -18.74 1.48 0.60
CA ALA A 295 -19.42 1.63 -0.67
C ALA A 295 -20.82 1.00 -0.61
N TYR A 296 -20.89 -0.20 -0.05
CA TYR A 296 -22.11 -0.96 0.20
C TYR A 296 -21.91 -1.91 1.39
N ARG A 297 -23.00 -2.33 2.03
CA ARG A 297 -23.01 -3.37 3.07
C ARG A 297 -24.26 -4.23 2.89
N ASN A 298 -24.07 -5.49 2.54
CA ASN A 298 -25.17 -6.46 2.38
C ASN A 298 -25.00 -7.63 3.36
N GLU A 299 -25.87 -8.64 3.26
CA GLU A 299 -25.87 -9.79 4.18
C GLU A 299 -24.61 -10.67 4.03
N GLU A 300 -23.99 -10.70 2.85
CA GLU A 300 -22.83 -11.55 2.54
C GLU A 300 -21.50 -10.84 2.79
N GLU A 301 -21.40 -9.58 2.36
CA GLU A 301 -20.15 -8.85 2.28
C GLU A 301 -20.33 -7.32 2.34
N CYS A 302 -19.21 -6.63 2.50
CA CYS A 302 -19.12 -5.19 2.63
C CYS A 302 -17.93 -4.66 1.82
N GLY A 303 -18.20 -3.73 0.90
CA GLY A 303 -17.18 -3.05 0.13
C GLY A 303 -16.63 -1.85 0.88
N ILE A 304 -15.33 -1.86 1.20
CA ILE A 304 -14.60 -0.74 1.81
C ILE A 304 -13.67 -0.11 0.79
N ALA A 305 -13.68 1.22 0.68
CA ALA A 305 -12.81 1.90 -0.27
C ALA A 305 -12.38 3.31 0.14
N GLU A 306 -11.31 3.80 -0.49
CA GLU A 306 -10.89 5.19 -0.36
C GLU A 306 -11.88 6.15 -1.03
N ARG A 307 -11.81 7.44 -0.65
CA ARG A 307 -12.75 8.48 -1.11
C ARG A 307 -12.90 8.55 -2.64
N ALA A 308 -11.81 8.41 -3.38
CA ALA A 308 -11.83 8.49 -4.84
C ALA A 308 -12.55 7.30 -5.50
N PHE A 309 -12.52 6.12 -4.90
CA PHE A 309 -13.35 4.99 -5.33
C PHE A 309 -14.81 5.26 -5.02
N LEU A 310 -15.11 5.66 -3.78
CA LEU A 310 -16.48 5.89 -3.34
C LEU A 310 -17.19 6.93 -4.21
N THR A 311 -16.51 8.03 -4.57
CA THR A 311 -17.08 9.04 -5.48
C THR A 311 -17.41 8.45 -6.85
N ARG A 312 -16.52 7.63 -7.44
CA ARG A 312 -16.77 6.99 -8.73
C ARG A 312 -17.87 5.96 -8.66
N TYR A 313 -17.81 5.07 -7.67
CA TYR A 313 -18.85 4.08 -7.38
C TYR A 313 -20.23 4.74 -7.26
N LYS A 314 -20.34 5.81 -6.47
CA LYS A 314 -21.59 6.59 -6.30
C LYS A 314 -22.06 7.20 -7.62
N ASN A 315 -21.16 7.81 -8.39
CA ASN A 315 -21.51 8.43 -9.67
C ASN A 315 -22.02 7.39 -10.68
N ARG A 316 -21.41 6.20 -10.73
CA ARG A 316 -21.80 5.12 -11.65
C ARG A 316 -23.09 4.42 -11.22
N ALA A 317 -23.26 4.22 -9.92
CA ALA A 317 -24.47 3.65 -9.36
C ALA A 317 -25.67 4.63 -9.37
N GLY A 318 -25.44 5.94 -9.57
CA GLY A 318 -26.47 6.94 -9.86
C GLY A 318 -27.51 7.13 -8.76
N HIS A 319 -28.79 7.19 -9.12
CA HIS A 319 -29.92 7.40 -8.19
C HIS A 319 -30.11 6.27 -7.16
N TYR A 320 -29.55 5.08 -7.40
CA TYR A 320 -29.66 3.94 -6.49
C TYR A 320 -28.81 4.12 -5.21
N VAL A 321 -27.79 4.99 -5.22
CA VAL A 321 -26.95 5.26 -4.04
C VAL A 321 -27.43 6.44 -3.20
N HIS A 322 -28.14 7.40 -3.81
CA HIS A 322 -28.73 8.52 -3.07
C HIS A 322 -29.77 8.07 -2.04
N ALA A 323 -30.55 7.01 -2.34
CA ALA A 323 -31.49 6.41 -1.39
C ALA A 323 -30.81 5.71 -0.18
N TYR A 324 -29.53 5.36 -0.28
CA TYR A 324 -28.78 4.56 0.71
C TYR A 324 -27.94 5.42 1.68
N LEU A 325 -27.51 6.61 1.26
CA LEU A 325 -26.68 7.52 2.08
C LEU A 325 -27.48 8.54 2.90
N GLU A 326 -28.73 8.83 2.52
CA GLU A 326 -29.59 9.80 3.20
C GLU A 326 -30.32 9.22 4.42
N LYS A 327 -30.27 7.90 4.66
CA LYS A 327 -30.85 7.28 5.85
C LYS A 327 -29.78 6.91 6.88
N SER A 328 -29.52 7.86 7.76
CA SER A 328 -29.01 7.60 9.11
C SER A 328 -30.04 6.74 9.87
N GLY A 329 -29.81 5.43 10.01
CA GLY A 329 -30.53 4.57 10.94
C GLY A 329 -30.85 3.17 10.41
N ASP A 330 -30.28 2.15 11.06
CA ASP A 330 -30.65 0.72 11.25
C ASP A 330 -31.48 -0.05 10.19
N THR A 331 -31.65 0.45 8.97
CA THR A 331 -32.40 -0.23 7.91
C THR A 331 -31.61 -0.24 6.61
N THR A 332 -30.83 -1.31 6.43
CA THR A 332 -30.18 -1.68 5.17
C THR A 332 -31.25 -2.13 4.17
N VAL A 333 -31.58 -1.29 3.19
CA VAL A 333 -32.29 -1.75 1.99
C VAL A 333 -31.23 -2.18 0.98
N ALA A 334 -31.04 -3.50 0.85
CA ALA A 334 -30.07 -4.05 -0.08
C ALA A 334 -30.51 -3.83 -1.54
N LEU A 335 -29.60 -3.31 -2.37
CA LEU A 335 -29.61 -3.69 -3.78
C LEU A 335 -29.42 -5.21 -3.86
N ARG A 336 -29.85 -5.85 -4.95
CA ARG A 336 -29.54 -7.27 -5.13
C ARG A 336 -28.01 -7.42 -5.06
N PRO A 337 -27.44 -8.32 -4.23
CA PRO A 337 -25.99 -8.45 -4.05
C PRO A 337 -25.19 -8.59 -5.36
N GLU A 338 -25.82 -9.17 -6.38
CA GLU A 338 -25.27 -9.31 -7.74
C GLU A 338 -25.01 -7.95 -8.43
N HIS A 339 -25.83 -6.95 -8.16
CA HIS A 339 -25.70 -5.62 -8.74
C HIS A 339 -24.57 -4.81 -8.10
N ASP A 340 -24.41 -4.90 -6.77
CA ASP A 340 -23.28 -4.30 -6.06
C ASP A 340 -21.95 -4.89 -6.55
N LYS A 341 -21.89 -6.23 -6.68
CA LYS A 341 -20.72 -6.94 -7.22
C LYS A 341 -20.41 -6.54 -8.66
N LEU A 342 -21.42 -6.34 -9.50
CA LEU A 342 -21.23 -5.91 -10.89
C LEU A 342 -20.61 -4.51 -10.97
N ILE A 343 -21.21 -3.52 -10.29
CA ILE A 343 -20.69 -2.13 -10.28
C ILE A 343 -19.28 -2.09 -9.67
N TRP A 344 -19.05 -2.84 -8.60
CA TRP A 344 -17.73 -2.96 -7.99
C TRP A 344 -16.69 -3.52 -8.96
N THR A 345 -17.02 -4.59 -9.67
CA THR A 345 -16.13 -5.24 -10.64
C THR A 345 -15.80 -4.30 -11.79
N ASP A 346 -16.80 -3.61 -12.34
CA ASP A 346 -16.64 -2.62 -13.42
C ASP A 346 -15.74 -1.44 -13.01
N GLU A 347 -15.81 -0.99 -11.75
CA GLU A 347 -14.91 0.05 -11.23
C GLU A 347 -13.48 -0.47 -11.00
N MET A 348 -13.32 -1.73 -10.58
CA MET A 348 -12.02 -2.37 -10.37
C MET A 348 -11.26 -2.68 -11.66
N GLU A 349 -11.95 -2.80 -12.80
CA GLU A 349 -11.32 -3.01 -14.11
C GLU A 349 -10.73 -1.72 -14.73
N PHE A 350 -10.99 -0.55 -14.14
CA PHE A 350 -10.47 0.72 -14.64
C PHE A 350 -8.98 0.92 -14.26
N ASP A 351 -8.12 1.24 -15.23
CA ASP A 351 -6.64 1.28 -15.13
C ASP A 351 -6.06 2.25 -14.07
N ALA A 352 -6.90 3.05 -13.42
CA ALA A 352 -6.57 3.90 -12.27
C ALA A 352 -7.34 3.43 -11.03
N CYS A 353 -7.06 2.21 -10.60
CA CYS A 353 -7.72 1.60 -9.44
C CYS A 353 -7.35 2.37 -8.16
N PRO A 354 -8.33 3.01 -7.51
CA PRO A 354 -8.20 3.53 -6.14
C PRO A 354 -8.35 2.36 -5.15
N SER A 355 -7.77 2.47 -3.97
CA SER A 355 -7.71 1.37 -3.00
C SER A 355 -9.12 0.93 -2.55
N ALA A 356 -9.44 -0.34 -2.79
CA ALA A 356 -10.73 -0.94 -2.43
C ALA A 356 -10.57 -2.41 -2.00
N SER A 357 -11.41 -2.87 -1.07
CA SER A 357 -11.40 -4.25 -0.56
C SER A 357 -12.81 -4.68 -0.17
N ILE A 358 -13.15 -5.93 -0.48
CA ILE A 358 -14.39 -6.56 -0.01
C ILE A 358 -14.07 -7.35 1.27
N LEU A 359 -14.80 -7.07 2.34
CA LEU A 359 -14.79 -7.85 3.58
C LEU A 359 -16.06 -8.69 3.66
N LYS A 360 -15.95 -9.94 4.09
CA LYS A 360 -17.14 -10.75 4.39
C LYS A 360 -17.84 -10.23 5.64
N THR A 361 -19.16 -10.37 5.71
CA THR A 361 -19.96 -9.92 6.86
C THR A 361 -19.63 -10.68 8.15
N ASP A 362 -19.20 -11.95 8.03
CA ASP A 362 -18.72 -12.79 9.14
C ASP A 362 -17.26 -12.52 9.54
N SER A 363 -16.57 -11.57 8.89
CA SER A 363 -15.16 -11.30 9.20
C SER A 363 -14.97 -10.63 10.56
N SER A 364 -13.99 -11.12 11.32
CA SER A 364 -13.60 -10.51 12.61
C SER A 364 -13.21 -9.04 12.45
N LEU A 365 -12.57 -8.68 11.33
CA LEU A 365 -12.18 -7.31 11.01
C LEU A 365 -13.40 -6.37 10.93
N LEU A 366 -14.49 -6.77 10.26
CA LEU A 366 -15.67 -5.92 10.16
C LEU A 366 -16.28 -5.65 11.55
N SER A 367 -16.39 -6.69 12.38
CA SER A 367 -16.84 -6.55 13.78
C SER A 367 -15.95 -5.58 14.59
N ILE A 368 -14.63 -5.63 14.39
CA ILE A 368 -13.68 -4.72 15.04
C ILE A 368 -13.88 -3.27 14.55
N LEU A 369 -14.13 -3.05 13.25
CA LEU A 369 -14.39 -1.73 12.68
C LEU A 369 -15.70 -1.12 13.20
N ASP A 370 -16.75 -1.93 13.36
CA ASP A 370 -18.01 -1.49 13.96
C ASP A 370 -17.81 -1.05 15.42
N ARG A 371 -17.13 -1.88 16.22
CA ARG A 371 -16.78 -1.56 17.62
C ARG A 371 -15.91 -0.31 17.73
N TYR A 372 -14.95 -0.14 16.83
CA TYR A 372 -14.13 1.07 16.73
C TYR A 372 -14.95 2.31 16.35
N THR A 373 -15.96 2.17 15.50
CA THR A 373 -16.89 3.25 15.15
C THR A 373 -17.63 3.76 16.39
N VAL A 374 -18.05 2.86 17.30
CA VAL A 374 -18.65 3.24 18.59
C VAL A 374 -17.67 4.06 19.45
N MET A 375 -16.39 3.69 19.48
CA MET A 375 -15.35 4.41 20.24
C MET A 375 -15.01 5.79 19.66
N THR A 376 -15.16 5.98 18.35
CA THR A 376 -14.85 7.26 17.69
C THR A 376 -16.04 8.21 17.63
N ALA A 377 -17.28 7.72 17.75
CA ALA A 377 -18.49 8.55 17.72
C ALA A 377 -18.47 9.72 18.72
N PRO A 378 -18.08 9.54 20.01
CA PRO A 378 -17.99 10.65 20.96
C PRO A 378 -16.99 11.75 20.56
N LEU A 379 -15.93 11.37 19.84
CA LEU A 379 -14.89 12.30 19.40
C LEU A 379 -15.40 13.25 18.31
N ARG A 380 -16.43 12.85 17.55
CA ARG A 380 -17.01 13.67 16.48
C ARG A 380 -17.71 14.93 17.00
N TYR A 381 -18.15 14.91 18.26
CA TYR A 381 -18.75 16.07 18.92
C TYR A 381 -17.72 17.11 19.42
N LEU A 382 -16.43 16.78 19.38
CA LEU A 382 -15.34 17.68 19.81
C LEU A 382 -14.89 18.61 18.67
N THR A 383 -15.83 19.28 18.02
CA THR A 383 -15.63 20.09 16.80
C THR A 383 -14.62 21.23 16.98
N LYS A 384 -14.50 21.77 18.20
CA LYS A 384 -13.56 22.85 18.54
C LYS A 384 -12.09 22.41 18.55
N LEU A 385 -11.79 21.10 18.55
CA LEU A 385 -10.43 20.60 18.66
C LEU A 385 -9.70 20.39 17.33
N ASN A 386 -10.37 20.30 16.17
CA ASN A 386 -9.79 20.41 14.82
C ASN A 386 -10.82 20.08 13.71
N GLY A 387 -10.81 20.85 12.61
CA GLY A 387 -11.79 20.72 11.51
C GLY A 387 -11.45 19.73 10.37
N HIS A 388 -10.24 19.15 10.30
CA HIS A 388 -9.84 18.27 9.18
C HIS A 388 -9.75 16.77 9.51
N SER A 389 -9.62 16.41 10.80
CA SER A 389 -9.56 15.00 11.23
C SER A 389 -10.94 14.37 11.41
N LEU A 390 -12.01 15.18 11.41
CA LEU A 390 -13.38 14.71 11.57
C LEU A 390 -13.90 14.00 10.32
N ASP A 391 -13.38 14.33 9.14
CA ASP A 391 -13.78 13.74 7.85
C ASP A 391 -13.13 12.38 7.56
N ARG A 392 -12.33 11.85 8.50
CA ARG A 392 -11.59 10.59 8.37
C ARG A 392 -12.19 9.50 9.25
N PHE A 393 -12.15 8.26 8.77
CA PHE A 393 -12.59 7.10 9.56
C PHE A 393 -11.73 6.94 10.82
N PHE A 394 -10.40 6.88 10.66
CA PHE A 394 -9.47 6.79 11.77
C PHE A 394 -9.24 8.17 12.40
N VAL A 395 -9.64 8.28 13.67
CA VAL A 395 -9.39 9.44 14.51
C VAL A 395 -9.00 8.97 15.91
N SER A 396 -8.09 9.69 16.54
CA SER A 396 -7.64 9.42 17.90
C SER A 396 -7.68 10.68 18.75
N LEU A 397 -8.02 10.51 20.02
CA LEU A 397 -7.88 11.54 21.04
C LEU A 397 -6.46 11.48 21.60
N THR A 398 -5.76 12.61 21.51
CA THR A 398 -4.42 12.82 22.06
C THR A 398 -4.47 13.89 23.15
N PRO A 399 -3.44 14.00 24.00
CA PRO A 399 -3.35 15.08 24.98
C PRO A 399 -3.41 16.50 24.37
N ASN A 400 -3.08 16.61 23.08
CA ASN A 400 -3.10 17.88 22.33
C ASN A 400 -4.40 18.07 21.50
N GLY A 401 -5.40 17.19 21.66
CA GLY A 401 -6.66 17.23 20.91
C GLY A 401 -6.80 16.07 19.92
N LEU A 402 -7.63 16.26 18.90
CA LEU A 402 -7.87 15.23 17.88
C LEU A 402 -6.67 15.13 16.92
N GLY A 403 -6.23 13.90 16.68
CA GLY A 403 -5.12 13.60 15.77
C GLY A 403 -5.25 12.23 15.13
N ASN A 404 -4.21 11.87 14.38
CA ASN A 404 -4.06 10.55 13.78
C ASN A 404 -2.76 9.89 14.28
N THR A 405 -2.60 8.58 14.06
CA THR A 405 -1.38 7.86 14.43
C THR A 405 -0.26 8.06 13.41
N SER A 406 1.00 7.98 13.86
CA SER A 406 2.21 7.98 13.06
C SER A 406 2.42 6.66 12.32
N GLU A 407 3.30 6.67 11.32
CA GLU A 407 3.71 5.48 10.57
C GLU A 407 4.41 4.42 11.44
N SER A 408 5.09 4.84 12.51
CA SER A 408 5.83 3.93 13.39
C SER A 408 4.94 3.32 14.46
N LEU A 409 4.83 1.98 14.51
CA LEU A 409 4.11 1.27 15.58
C LEU A 409 4.85 1.29 16.93
N ASN A 410 6.19 1.35 16.90
CA ASN A 410 7.02 1.33 18.10
C ASN A 410 6.72 2.51 19.05
N SER A 411 6.36 3.68 18.52
CA SER A 411 6.02 4.85 19.34
C SER A 411 4.79 4.60 20.24
N TYR A 412 3.88 3.71 19.84
CA TYR A 412 2.63 3.41 20.56
C TYR A 412 2.73 2.19 21.47
N PHE A 413 3.55 1.20 21.10
CA PHE A 413 3.64 -0.09 21.79
C PHE A 413 5.00 -0.30 22.45
N LYS A 414 5.63 0.77 22.96
CA LYS A 414 6.96 0.71 23.56
C LYS A 414 7.01 -0.34 24.69
N GLY A 415 7.94 -1.28 24.57
CA GLY A 415 8.11 -2.37 25.54
C GLY A 415 7.13 -3.54 25.39
N ARG A 416 6.26 -3.52 24.38
CA ARG A 416 5.30 -4.59 24.08
C ARG A 416 5.66 -5.33 22.79
N PHE A 417 4.98 -6.44 22.51
CA PHE A 417 5.23 -7.27 21.32
C PHE A 417 5.19 -6.44 20.03
N LEU A 418 4.12 -5.68 19.79
CA LEU A 418 3.95 -4.84 18.60
C LEU A 418 4.99 -3.72 18.46
N GLY A 419 5.70 -3.38 19.55
CA GLY A 419 6.78 -2.39 19.54
C GLY A 419 8.16 -2.97 19.21
N ARG A 420 8.28 -4.30 19.02
CA ARG A 420 9.55 -4.95 18.66
C ARG A 420 10.10 -4.39 17.34
N LYS A 421 11.43 -4.26 17.28
CA LYS A 421 12.13 -3.77 16.08
C LYS A 421 11.81 -4.65 14.88
N GLY A 422 11.36 -4.01 13.78
CA GLY A 422 11.01 -4.70 12.53
C GLY A 422 9.51 -4.92 12.34
N ILE A 423 8.69 -4.77 13.39
CA ILE A 423 7.23 -4.75 13.25
C ILE A 423 6.77 -3.37 12.79
N GLY A 424 6.00 -3.33 11.71
CA GLY A 424 5.46 -2.11 11.12
C GLY A 424 4.53 -2.44 9.96
N TYR A 425 3.75 -1.45 9.50
CA TYR A 425 2.79 -1.65 8.40
C TYR A 425 3.43 -2.22 7.12
N ARG A 426 4.69 -1.87 6.86
CA ARG A 426 5.42 -2.40 5.70
C ARG A 426 5.75 -3.89 5.83
N SER A 427 6.17 -4.36 6.99
CA SER A 427 6.48 -5.78 7.22
C SER A 427 5.21 -6.62 7.30
N ILE A 428 4.14 -6.08 7.90
CA ILE A 428 2.80 -6.70 7.89
C ILE A 428 2.31 -6.87 6.45
N ARG A 429 2.30 -5.79 5.66
CA ARG A 429 1.90 -5.84 4.24
C ARG A 429 2.74 -6.83 3.44
N GLN A 430 4.06 -6.87 3.66
CA GLN A 430 4.94 -7.83 3.00
C GLN A 430 4.46 -9.27 3.26
N SER A 431 4.29 -9.61 4.53
CA SER A 431 3.87 -10.95 4.97
C SER A 431 2.49 -11.30 4.43
N TYR A 432 1.55 -10.34 4.45
CA TYR A 432 0.21 -10.52 3.89
C TYR A 432 0.27 -10.82 2.38
N THR A 433 1.07 -10.06 1.63
CA THR A 433 1.26 -10.30 0.19
C THR A 433 1.86 -11.69 -0.04
N SER A 434 2.87 -12.11 0.71
CA SER A 434 3.49 -13.44 0.59
C SER A 434 2.50 -14.57 0.90
N VAL A 435 1.71 -14.45 1.98
CA VAL A 435 0.67 -15.43 2.32
C VAL A 435 -0.43 -15.49 1.24
N THR A 436 -0.87 -14.33 0.76
CA THR A 436 -1.88 -14.23 -0.31
C THR A 436 -1.35 -14.82 -1.62
N ARG A 437 -0.08 -14.58 -1.93
CA ARG A 437 0.62 -15.15 -3.10
C ARG A 437 0.63 -16.67 -3.04
N ARG A 438 1.00 -17.25 -1.90
CA ARG A 438 1.00 -18.71 -1.67
C ARG A 438 -0.41 -19.28 -1.76
N ARG A 439 -1.41 -18.62 -1.16
CA ARG A 439 -2.82 -19.07 -1.19
C ARG A 439 -3.41 -19.06 -2.60
N THR A 440 -3.14 -18.00 -3.37
CA THR A 440 -3.78 -17.82 -4.69
C THR A 440 -3.02 -18.46 -5.85
N GLY A 441 -1.71 -18.70 -5.70
CA GLY A 441 -0.85 -19.18 -6.78
C GLY A 441 -0.69 -18.21 -7.98
N SER A 442 -1.48 -17.14 -8.07
CA SER A 442 -1.58 -16.24 -9.24
C SER A 442 -1.09 -14.82 -8.94
N LEU A 443 -0.18 -14.31 -9.79
CA LEU A 443 0.35 -12.93 -9.65
C LEU A 443 -0.76 -11.92 -9.85
N THR A 444 -1.68 -12.22 -10.78
CA THR A 444 -2.82 -11.37 -11.10
C THR A 444 -3.81 -11.35 -9.94
N ALA A 445 -4.11 -12.51 -9.34
CA ALA A 445 -4.98 -12.56 -8.16
C ALA A 445 -4.35 -11.82 -6.96
N THR A 446 -3.04 -11.99 -6.76
CA THR A 446 -2.30 -11.28 -5.71
C THR A 446 -2.29 -9.77 -5.97
N LYS A 447 -2.11 -9.34 -7.23
CA LYS A 447 -2.20 -7.93 -7.65
C LYS A 447 -3.52 -7.31 -7.22
N TYR A 448 -4.65 -7.95 -7.51
CA TYR A 448 -5.96 -7.46 -7.10
C TYR A 448 -6.14 -7.47 -5.59
N ALA A 449 -5.74 -8.56 -4.92
CA ALA A 449 -5.89 -8.70 -3.47
C ALA A 449 -5.00 -7.76 -2.63
N THR A 450 -3.94 -7.21 -3.23
CA THR A 450 -3.01 -6.28 -2.57
C THR A 450 -3.06 -4.88 -3.18
N ASP A 451 -3.98 -4.64 -4.11
CA ASP A 451 -4.17 -3.34 -4.74
C ASP A 451 -2.89 -2.78 -5.37
N HIS A 452 -2.20 -3.62 -6.16
CA HIS A 452 -1.05 -3.20 -6.95
C HIS A 452 -1.45 -2.84 -8.38
N THR A 453 -0.82 -1.81 -8.96
CA THR A 453 -1.09 -1.41 -10.36
C THR A 453 -0.55 -2.42 -11.37
N GLY A 454 0.50 -3.17 -11.02
CA GLY A 454 1.09 -4.18 -11.90
C GLY A 454 1.77 -5.33 -11.14
N THR A 455 1.85 -6.48 -11.81
CA THR A 455 2.46 -7.71 -11.25
C THR A 455 3.98 -7.60 -11.08
N ALA A 456 4.65 -6.73 -11.83
CA ALA A 456 6.08 -6.49 -11.71
C ALA A 456 6.50 -5.95 -10.33
N VAL A 457 5.61 -5.19 -9.66
CA VAL A 457 5.86 -4.67 -8.31
C VAL A 457 5.92 -5.82 -7.30
N ILE A 458 5.05 -6.83 -7.46
CA ILE A 458 5.02 -8.03 -6.60
C ILE A 458 6.33 -8.79 -6.72
N LEU A 459 6.73 -9.15 -7.94
CA LEU A 459 7.98 -9.88 -8.19
C LEU A 459 9.22 -9.15 -7.65
N ARG A 460 9.27 -7.83 -7.81
CA ARG A 460 10.43 -7.02 -7.43
C ARG A 460 10.54 -6.79 -5.93
N HIS A 461 9.41 -6.64 -5.23
CA HIS A 461 9.39 -6.12 -3.86
C HIS A 461 8.85 -7.11 -2.82
N TYR A 462 8.08 -8.12 -3.23
CA TYR A 462 7.31 -8.98 -2.34
C TYR A 462 7.72 -10.46 -2.32
N ASP A 463 8.32 -10.98 -3.40
CA ASP A 463 8.80 -12.36 -3.43
C ASP A 463 10.04 -12.51 -2.53
N ASP A 464 9.92 -13.35 -1.50
CA ASP A 464 11.01 -13.78 -0.64
C ASP A 464 11.85 -14.88 -1.32
N GLU A 465 13.02 -15.20 -0.74
CA GLU A 465 13.90 -16.25 -1.27
C GLU A 465 13.19 -17.62 -1.32
N THR A 466 12.28 -17.88 -0.37
CA THR A 466 11.48 -19.10 -0.34
C THR A 466 10.53 -19.21 -1.55
N ILE A 467 9.76 -18.15 -1.84
CA ILE A 467 8.85 -18.09 -2.99
C ILE A 467 9.65 -18.17 -4.29
N ARG A 468 10.83 -17.54 -4.35
CA ARG A 468 11.72 -17.67 -5.52
C ARG A 468 12.20 -19.10 -5.70
N ALA A 469 12.63 -19.77 -4.64
CA ALA A 469 13.03 -21.17 -4.69
C ALA A 469 11.86 -22.08 -5.10
N GLU A 470 10.65 -21.85 -4.59
CA GLU A 470 9.44 -22.58 -5.00
C GLU A 470 9.07 -22.32 -6.47
N LEU A 471 9.22 -21.08 -6.95
CA LEU A 471 9.00 -20.74 -8.35
C LEU A 471 10.06 -21.39 -9.25
N ASP A 472 11.32 -21.38 -8.83
CA ASP A 472 12.42 -22.03 -9.55
C ASP A 472 12.23 -23.55 -9.58
N GLU A 473 11.73 -24.15 -8.49
CA GLU A 473 11.35 -25.56 -8.41
C GLU A 473 10.14 -25.88 -9.31
N ALA A 474 9.10 -25.05 -9.32
CA ALA A 474 7.96 -25.21 -10.22
C ALA A 474 8.33 -25.02 -11.71
N ILE A 475 9.25 -24.09 -11.99
CA ILE A 475 9.81 -23.90 -13.34
C ILE A 475 10.64 -25.13 -13.73
N ALA A 476 11.51 -25.60 -12.85
CA ALA A 476 12.30 -26.82 -13.05
C ALA A 476 11.39 -28.03 -13.23
N PHE A 477 10.32 -28.15 -12.45
CA PHE A 477 9.30 -29.19 -12.56
C PHE A 477 8.63 -29.17 -13.94
N PHE A 478 8.20 -27.99 -14.41
CA PHE A 478 7.57 -27.85 -15.71
C PHE A 478 8.55 -28.14 -16.85
N GLN A 479 9.81 -27.68 -16.71
CA GLN A 479 10.90 -28.02 -17.62
C GLN A 479 11.16 -29.53 -17.64
N ASN A 480 11.19 -30.20 -16.49
CA ASN A 480 11.40 -31.64 -16.36
C ASN A 480 10.22 -32.43 -16.93
N CYS A 481 8.98 -31.95 -16.78
CA CYS A 481 7.81 -32.56 -17.42
C CYS A 481 7.88 -32.44 -18.95
N ILE A 482 8.22 -31.26 -19.48
CA ILE A 482 8.45 -31.07 -20.92
C ILE A 482 9.59 -31.97 -21.41
N GLN A 483 10.70 -32.01 -20.67
CA GLN A 483 11.84 -32.88 -20.99
C GLN A 483 11.45 -34.35 -20.96
N SER A 484 10.70 -34.82 -19.96
CA SER A 484 10.21 -36.20 -19.87
C SER A 484 9.29 -36.57 -21.03
N ILE A 485 8.39 -35.66 -21.44
CA ILE A 485 7.57 -35.83 -22.65
C ILE A 485 8.44 -35.93 -23.91
N ILE A 486 9.52 -35.15 -23.99
CA ILE A 486 10.49 -35.22 -25.10
C ILE A 486 11.28 -36.54 -25.08
N LEU A 487 11.56 -37.09 -23.89
CA LEU A 487 12.36 -38.30 -23.69
C LEU A 487 11.54 -39.60 -23.74
N GLU A 488 10.21 -39.53 -23.79
CA GLU A 488 9.25 -40.64 -23.72
C GLU A 488 9.56 -41.82 -24.67
N ASN A 489 10.34 -41.62 -25.74
CA ASN A 489 10.70 -42.65 -26.72
C ASN A 489 12.22 -42.76 -27.04
N GLN A 490 13.12 -42.23 -26.20
CA GLN A 490 14.57 -42.25 -26.48
C GLN A 490 15.31 -43.26 -25.57
N GLN A 491 15.55 -44.48 -26.06
CA GLN A 491 16.31 -45.51 -25.31
C GLN A 491 17.83 -45.24 -25.19
N LYS A 492 18.37 -44.18 -25.81
CA LYS A 492 19.80 -43.83 -25.69
C LYS A 492 19.98 -42.32 -25.53
N LEU A 493 19.99 -41.88 -24.27
CA LEU A 493 20.39 -40.55 -23.86
C LEU A 493 21.92 -40.44 -23.89
N VAL A 494 22.46 -39.75 -24.88
CA VAL A 494 23.79 -39.12 -24.77
C VAL A 494 23.60 -37.63 -24.57
N PHE A 495 23.21 -37.26 -23.36
CA PHE A 495 23.68 -36.07 -22.63
C PHE A 495 23.31 -36.26 -21.16
N ARG A 496 24.32 -36.27 -20.27
CA ARG A 496 24.12 -36.51 -18.82
C ARG A 496 23.36 -35.32 -18.20
N LEU A 497 22.11 -35.55 -17.81
CA LEU A 497 21.36 -34.73 -16.85
C LEU A 497 21.23 -35.52 -15.54
N LYS A 498 21.23 -34.81 -14.40
CA LYS A 498 21.04 -35.37 -13.05
C LYS A 498 19.56 -35.67 -12.77
N LEU A 499 18.97 -36.60 -13.49
CA LEU A 499 17.63 -37.12 -13.20
C LEU A 499 17.68 -38.64 -13.28
N SER A 500 17.14 -39.32 -12.26
CA SER A 500 17.04 -40.77 -12.29
C SER A 500 15.96 -41.19 -13.29
N VAL A 501 16.07 -42.42 -13.80
CA VAL A 501 15.05 -43.01 -14.69
C VAL A 501 13.69 -43.11 -14.00
N GLU A 502 13.70 -43.31 -12.69
CA GLU A 502 12.51 -43.41 -11.84
C GLU A 502 11.79 -42.07 -11.73
N ASP A 503 12.54 -40.98 -11.53
CA ASP A 503 12.00 -39.62 -11.51
C ASP A 503 11.39 -39.23 -12.87
N ALA A 504 12.05 -39.61 -13.97
CA ALA A 504 11.57 -39.31 -15.32
C ALA A 504 10.21 -39.98 -15.62
N LEU A 505 10.06 -41.25 -15.25
CA LEU A 505 8.80 -42.01 -15.35
C LEU A 505 7.73 -41.45 -14.41
N TRP A 506 8.11 -41.01 -13.22
CA TRP A 506 7.20 -40.38 -12.28
C TRP A 506 6.64 -39.04 -12.82
N PHE A 507 7.50 -38.16 -13.33
CA PHE A 507 7.09 -36.88 -13.95
C PHE A 507 6.24 -37.10 -15.20
N GLN A 508 6.52 -38.14 -15.99
CA GLN A 508 5.72 -38.51 -17.16
C GLN A 508 4.27 -38.81 -16.76
N ARG A 509 4.07 -39.67 -15.76
CA ARG A 509 2.75 -40.04 -15.26
C ARG A 509 2.01 -38.84 -14.68
N LEU A 510 2.72 -37.98 -13.93
CA LEU A 510 2.15 -36.76 -13.38
C LEU A 510 1.74 -35.74 -14.47
N SER A 511 2.48 -35.64 -15.58
CA SER A 511 2.17 -34.73 -16.70
C SER A 511 0.88 -35.09 -17.45
N ILE A 512 0.52 -36.38 -17.44
CA ILE A 512 -0.74 -36.91 -17.98
C ILE A 512 -1.88 -36.53 -17.04
N VAL A 513 -1.74 -36.80 -15.74
CA VAL A 513 -2.79 -36.55 -14.72
C VAL A 513 -3.07 -35.04 -14.56
N SER A 514 -2.05 -34.19 -14.68
CA SER A 514 -2.17 -32.73 -14.52
C SER A 514 -2.70 -31.99 -15.76
N GLY A 515 -3.03 -32.71 -16.84
CA GLY A 515 -3.53 -32.11 -18.09
C GLY A 515 -2.51 -31.28 -18.87
N ILE A 516 -1.26 -31.18 -18.40
CA ILE A 516 -0.15 -30.50 -19.09
C ILE A 516 0.07 -31.12 -20.48
N ARG A 517 0.03 -32.45 -20.57
CA ARG A 517 0.14 -33.18 -21.84
C ARG A 517 -0.97 -32.80 -22.83
N ALA A 518 -2.20 -32.66 -22.34
CA ALA A 518 -3.36 -32.31 -23.16
C ALA A 518 -3.32 -30.84 -23.63
N ALA A 519 -2.87 -29.92 -22.78
CA ALA A 519 -2.78 -28.49 -23.08
C ALA A 519 -1.74 -28.15 -24.17
N ILE A 520 -0.69 -28.97 -24.32
CA ILE A 520 0.42 -28.71 -25.25
C ILE A 520 0.09 -29.19 -26.69
N SER A 521 -1.06 -29.83 -26.94
CA SER A 521 -1.51 -30.27 -28.29
C SER A 521 -0.45 -31.04 -29.11
N ILE A 522 0.41 -31.81 -28.44
CA ILE A 522 1.25 -32.79 -29.14
C ILE A 522 0.37 -34.01 -29.36
N ARG A 523 -0.19 -34.12 -30.57
CA ARG A 523 -0.93 -35.31 -30.99
C ARG A 523 -0.04 -36.54 -30.82
N GLY A 524 -0.58 -37.55 -30.15
CA GLY A 524 -0.02 -38.90 -30.14
C GLY A 524 -0.29 -39.63 -31.46
N GLN A 525 0.62 -40.57 -31.71
CA GLN A 525 0.62 -41.68 -32.68
C GLN A 525 1.00 -41.41 -34.15
N SER A 526 2.23 -41.82 -34.50
CA SER A 526 2.43 -42.90 -35.46
C SER A 526 3.55 -43.83 -34.95
N THR A 527 3.28 -45.13 -34.96
CA THR A 527 4.24 -46.22 -34.72
C THR A 527 5.07 -46.46 -35.98
N ASP A 528 6.05 -45.60 -36.23
CA ASP A 528 7.15 -45.92 -37.15
C ASP A 528 8.46 -45.35 -36.59
N VAL A 529 9.36 -46.27 -36.21
CA VAL A 529 10.57 -46.02 -35.42
C VAL A 529 11.70 -45.38 -36.26
N ALA A 530 11.45 -44.98 -37.50
CA ALA A 530 12.49 -44.55 -38.42
C ALA A 530 12.72 -43.03 -38.53
N ASN A 531 11.85 -42.16 -38.02
CA ASN A 531 12.04 -40.70 -38.11
C ASN A 531 11.31 -39.96 -36.99
N LEU A 532 11.96 -39.78 -35.83
CA LEU A 532 11.48 -38.86 -34.77
C LEU A 532 12.34 -37.59 -34.82
N SER A 533 11.79 -36.57 -35.48
CA SER A 533 12.40 -35.25 -35.65
C SER A 533 12.43 -34.49 -34.33
N TYR A 534 13.64 -34.18 -33.86
CA TYR A 534 13.87 -33.09 -32.91
C TYR A 534 13.34 -31.77 -33.51
N LEU A 535 12.96 -30.80 -32.67
CA LEU A 535 12.89 -29.40 -33.11
C LEU A 535 14.34 -28.89 -33.26
N GLU A 536 14.97 -29.27 -34.35
CA GLU A 536 16.29 -28.80 -34.73
C GLU A 536 16.14 -27.44 -35.44
N PHE A 537 16.48 -26.36 -34.74
CA PHE A 537 16.65 -25.07 -35.41
C PHE A 537 18.06 -25.01 -35.99
N GLN A 538 18.20 -25.37 -37.27
CA GLN A 538 19.47 -25.26 -37.98
C GLN A 538 19.76 -23.78 -38.28
N PRO A 539 20.83 -23.19 -37.74
CA PRO A 539 21.16 -21.79 -37.98
C PRO A 539 21.58 -21.59 -39.45
N SER A 540 20.66 -21.06 -40.25
CA SER A 540 20.89 -20.64 -41.63
C SER A 540 20.24 -19.27 -41.89
N PRO A 541 20.68 -18.52 -42.91
CA PRO A 541 20.06 -17.24 -43.28
C PRO A 541 18.54 -17.35 -43.54
N GLU A 542 18.09 -18.44 -44.14
CA GLU A 542 16.69 -18.75 -44.44
C GLU A 542 15.90 -19.01 -43.15
N ASN A 543 16.48 -19.78 -42.23
CA ASN A 543 15.85 -20.10 -40.94
C ASN A 543 15.81 -18.89 -40.00
N PHE A 544 16.82 -18.02 -40.01
CA PHE A 544 16.80 -16.73 -39.31
C PHE A 544 15.73 -15.79 -39.86
N THR A 545 15.60 -15.75 -41.18
CA THR A 545 14.54 -14.99 -41.87
C THR A 545 13.16 -15.51 -41.49
N THR A 546 12.98 -16.84 -41.49
CA THR A 546 11.72 -17.51 -41.13
C THR A 546 11.34 -17.24 -39.68
N LEU A 547 12.29 -17.37 -38.74
CA LEU A 547 12.09 -17.06 -37.33
C LEU A 547 11.62 -15.61 -37.11
N TYR A 548 12.23 -14.67 -37.82
CA TYR A 548 11.85 -13.25 -37.77
C TYR A 548 10.44 -13.00 -38.31
N LEU A 549 10.11 -13.56 -39.48
CA LEU A 549 8.80 -13.39 -40.13
C LEU A 549 7.67 -14.06 -39.33
N LEU A 550 7.90 -15.26 -38.77
CA LEU A 550 6.97 -15.95 -37.87
C LEU A 550 6.68 -15.11 -36.64
N ARG A 551 7.72 -14.60 -35.97
CA ARG A 551 7.54 -13.73 -34.79
C ARG A 551 6.73 -12.49 -35.13
N ARG A 552 6.98 -11.87 -36.28
CA ARG A 552 6.26 -10.67 -36.73
C ARG A 552 4.80 -10.97 -37.09
N SER A 553 4.56 -12.10 -37.75
CA SER A 553 3.20 -12.57 -38.08
C SER A 553 2.40 -12.87 -36.82
N LEU A 554 3.01 -13.54 -35.84
CA LEU A 554 2.39 -13.82 -34.56
C LEU A 554 1.99 -12.54 -33.81
N ILE A 555 2.87 -11.54 -33.75
CA ILE A 555 2.56 -10.25 -33.13
C ILE A 555 1.42 -9.55 -33.88
N ALA A 556 1.40 -9.61 -35.21
CA ALA A 556 0.33 -9.03 -36.01
C ALA A 556 -1.02 -9.76 -35.82
N SER A 557 -1.01 -11.07 -35.55
CA SER A 557 -2.22 -11.86 -35.29
C SER A 557 -2.90 -11.50 -33.96
N ARG A 558 -2.19 -10.88 -33.01
CA ARG A 558 -2.72 -10.50 -31.69
C ARG A 558 -3.95 -9.59 -31.77
N SER A 559 -4.00 -8.67 -32.72
CA SER A 559 -5.16 -7.76 -32.87
C SER A 559 -6.39 -8.45 -33.46
N ARG A 560 -6.22 -9.63 -34.07
CA ARG A 560 -7.27 -10.39 -34.75
C ARG A 560 -7.76 -11.58 -33.92
N LEU A 561 -6.96 -12.05 -32.98
CA LEU A 561 -7.31 -13.14 -32.07
C LEU A 561 -7.96 -12.58 -30.79
N GLY A 562 -9.04 -13.20 -30.32
CA GLY A 562 -9.62 -12.90 -29.01
C GLY A 562 -8.61 -13.15 -27.88
N ASN A 563 -8.69 -12.36 -26.80
CA ASN A 563 -7.67 -12.32 -25.73
C ASN A 563 -7.42 -13.69 -25.08
N ASN A 564 -8.46 -14.52 -24.93
CA ASN A 564 -8.35 -15.88 -24.39
C ASN A 564 -7.58 -16.83 -25.32
N ARG A 565 -7.89 -16.80 -26.63
CA ARG A 565 -7.17 -17.60 -27.65
C ARG A 565 -5.72 -17.14 -27.78
N TRP A 566 -5.48 -15.83 -27.69
CA TRP A 566 -4.12 -15.28 -27.67
C TRP A 566 -3.32 -15.78 -26.45
N ARG A 567 -3.90 -15.76 -25.24
CA ARG A 567 -3.24 -16.27 -24.03
C ARG A 567 -2.96 -17.78 -24.09
N ALA A 568 -3.88 -18.55 -24.64
CA ALA A 568 -3.75 -20.01 -24.73
C ALA A 568 -2.80 -20.48 -25.84
N GLN A 569 -2.78 -19.81 -27.01
CA GLN A 569 -2.06 -20.29 -28.21
C GLN A 569 -0.94 -19.34 -28.66
N GLY A 570 -1.22 -18.04 -28.72
CA GLY A 570 -0.26 -17.05 -29.21
C GLY A 570 0.89 -16.77 -28.24
N LEU A 571 0.61 -16.65 -26.94
CA LEU A 571 1.62 -16.34 -25.92
C LEU A 571 2.67 -17.47 -25.79
N PRO A 572 2.30 -18.76 -25.73
CA PRO A 572 3.28 -19.85 -25.69
C PRO A 572 4.16 -19.92 -26.96
N GLN A 573 3.57 -19.78 -28.15
CA GLN A 573 4.32 -19.77 -29.41
C GLN A 573 5.31 -18.60 -29.49
N LEU A 574 4.91 -17.41 -29.00
CA LEU A 574 5.80 -16.26 -28.92
C LEU A 574 6.97 -16.50 -27.96
N ALA A 575 6.72 -17.18 -26.83
CA ALA A 575 7.75 -17.53 -25.86
C ALA A 575 8.79 -18.48 -26.46
N ILE A 576 8.35 -19.48 -27.24
CA ILE A 576 9.24 -20.40 -27.97
C ILE A 576 10.14 -19.64 -28.96
N LEU A 577 9.56 -18.76 -29.78
CA LEU A 577 10.32 -17.96 -30.75
C LEU A 577 11.34 -17.04 -30.03
N ASN A 578 10.98 -16.48 -28.88
CA ASN A 578 11.91 -15.66 -28.07
C ASN A 578 13.01 -16.50 -27.41
N ALA A 579 12.71 -17.74 -27.00
CA ALA A 579 13.70 -18.66 -26.45
C ALA A 579 14.75 -19.04 -27.50
N ILE A 580 14.31 -19.38 -28.73
CA ILE A 580 15.21 -19.64 -29.87
C ILE A 580 16.10 -18.41 -30.12
N ARG A 581 15.52 -17.20 -30.15
CA ARG A 581 16.30 -15.95 -30.33
C ARG A 581 17.32 -15.73 -29.22
N THR A 582 16.96 -16.03 -27.97
CA THR A 582 17.86 -15.88 -26.82
C THR A 582 19.01 -16.87 -26.90
N HIS A 583 18.74 -18.08 -27.38
CA HIS A 583 19.76 -19.09 -27.60
C HIS A 583 20.72 -18.68 -28.74
N ILE A 584 20.21 -18.18 -29.87
CA ILE A 584 21.02 -17.62 -30.97
C ILE A 584 21.98 -16.52 -30.45
N SER A 585 21.50 -15.65 -29.56
CA SER A 585 22.30 -14.59 -28.95
C SER A 585 23.40 -15.15 -28.03
N ARG A 586 23.08 -16.12 -27.18
CA ARG A 586 24.03 -16.79 -26.27
C ARG A 586 25.08 -17.61 -27.02
N SER A 587 24.75 -18.15 -28.19
CA SER A 587 25.65 -18.93 -29.04
C SER A 587 26.52 -18.07 -29.98
N GLY A 588 26.51 -16.74 -29.84
CA GLY A 588 27.36 -15.84 -30.64
C GLY A 588 26.88 -15.57 -32.08
N LEU A 589 25.72 -16.08 -32.48
CA LEU A 589 25.18 -15.97 -33.85
C LEU A 589 24.32 -14.70 -34.06
N GLN A 590 24.39 -13.74 -33.13
CA GLN A 590 23.54 -12.55 -33.14
C GLN A 590 23.77 -11.62 -34.34
N ALA A 591 25.02 -11.51 -34.81
CA ALA A 591 25.36 -10.69 -35.97
C ALA A 591 24.73 -11.25 -37.26
N GLN A 592 24.85 -12.57 -37.49
CA GLN A 592 24.27 -13.25 -38.64
C GLN A 592 22.75 -13.17 -38.64
N TYR A 593 22.12 -13.38 -37.48
CA TYR A 593 20.68 -13.17 -37.33
C TYR A 593 20.25 -11.73 -37.64
N ALA A 594 21.00 -10.73 -37.16
CA ALA A 594 20.69 -9.32 -37.43
C ALA A 594 20.78 -8.97 -38.92
N ASP A 595 21.74 -9.53 -39.65
CA ASP A 595 21.88 -9.33 -41.09
C ASP A 595 20.75 -10.00 -41.88
N SER A 596 20.39 -11.23 -41.55
CA SER A 596 19.21 -11.90 -42.13
C SER A 596 17.92 -11.13 -41.86
N VAL A 597 17.75 -10.58 -40.65
CA VAL A 597 16.60 -9.73 -40.30
C VAL A 597 16.56 -8.45 -41.14
N ARG A 598 17.69 -7.79 -41.36
CA ARG A 598 17.77 -6.57 -42.20
C ARG A 598 17.38 -6.88 -43.64
N THR A 599 17.86 -7.99 -44.18
CA THR A 599 17.53 -8.44 -45.55
C THR A 599 16.07 -8.81 -45.67
N ALA A 600 15.53 -9.60 -44.74
CA ALA A 600 14.12 -9.96 -44.68
C ALA A 600 13.21 -8.74 -44.56
N LEU A 601 13.57 -7.76 -43.72
CA LEU A 601 12.81 -6.52 -43.56
C LEU A 601 12.77 -5.70 -44.85
N ARG A 602 13.87 -5.61 -45.59
CA ARG A 602 13.91 -4.92 -46.91
C ARG A 602 13.02 -5.64 -47.91
N SER A 603 13.15 -6.96 -48.04
CA SER A 603 12.33 -7.77 -48.96
C SER A 603 10.84 -7.71 -48.61
N PHE A 604 10.50 -7.68 -47.33
CA PHE A 604 9.12 -7.53 -46.87
C PHE A 604 8.55 -6.14 -47.21
N ARG A 605 9.33 -5.07 -46.98
CA ARG A 605 8.93 -3.70 -47.31
C ARG A 605 8.78 -3.47 -48.81
N SER A 606 9.60 -4.13 -49.64
CA SER A 606 9.50 -4.05 -51.10
C SER A 606 8.43 -4.97 -51.68
N GLY A 607 7.62 -5.66 -50.86
CA GLY A 607 6.57 -6.57 -51.30
C GLY A 607 7.07 -7.88 -51.93
N LYS A 608 8.37 -8.20 -51.85
CA LYS A 608 8.94 -9.42 -52.44
C LYS A 608 8.62 -10.68 -51.62
N ILE A 609 8.34 -10.51 -50.33
CA ILE A 609 7.94 -11.60 -49.42
C ILE A 609 6.76 -11.13 -48.56
N SER A 610 5.86 -12.04 -48.22
CA SER A 610 4.71 -11.79 -47.34
C SER A 610 4.92 -12.40 -45.96
N LEU A 611 4.09 -12.00 -44.98
CA LEU A 611 4.09 -12.67 -43.68
C LEU A 611 3.51 -14.08 -43.82
N PRO A 612 4.15 -15.10 -43.22
CA PRO A 612 3.60 -16.44 -43.22
C PRO A 612 2.26 -16.46 -42.46
N PRO A 613 1.27 -17.25 -42.89
CA PRO A 613 0.03 -17.40 -42.14
C PRO A 613 0.31 -18.12 -40.83
N VAL A 614 -0.08 -17.53 -39.70
CA VAL A 614 0.05 -18.14 -38.38
C VAL A 614 -1.25 -17.92 -37.62
N LEU A 615 -1.76 -18.99 -36.98
CA LEU A 615 -3.03 -18.98 -36.25
C LEU A 615 -4.18 -18.41 -37.10
N ALA A 616 -4.45 -19.05 -38.24
CA ALA A 616 -5.59 -18.70 -39.09
C ALA A 616 -6.92 -18.81 -38.33
N LEU A 617 -7.91 -18.01 -38.75
CA LEU A 617 -9.22 -17.87 -38.10
C LEU A 617 -9.88 -19.22 -37.84
#